data_AF-A0A7V9ZTI9-F1
#
_entry.id   AF-A0A7V9ZTI9-F1
#
_cell.length_a   1.000
_cell.length_b   1.000
_cell.length_c   1.000
_cell.angle_alpha   90.00
_cell.angle_beta   90.00
_cell.angle_gamma   90.00
#
_symmetry.space_group_name_H-M   'P 1'
#
loop_
_entity.id
_entity.type
_entity.pdbx_description
1 polymer ?
#
loop_
_entity_poly.entity_id
_entity_poly.type
_entity_poly.pdbx_seq_one_letter_code
_entity_poly.pdbx_strand_id
1 'polypeptide(L)'
;GKLPEEIRSRIVLENDEYAYSSDEILDICRRARVPMVFDAHHHICRENLEDYNNESIENAFWAARKTWANPDLQLVHISNGREKFGDRAHSDLIFTMPEVFRFAPWIEVEAKHKEIAIVKLQNEWLEKN
;
A
#
# COMPACT_ATOMS: atom_id res chain seq x y z
N GLY A 1 -8.84 17.90 -20.44
CA GLY A 1 -8.66 19.20 -19.77
C GLY A 1 -7.45 19.13 -18.85
N LYS A 2 -6.92 20.26 -18.36
CA LYS A 2 -5.92 20.28 -17.29
C LYS A 2 -6.63 20.46 -15.95
N LEU A 3 -6.20 19.73 -14.92
CA LEU A 3 -6.71 19.92 -13.56
C LEU A 3 -6.19 21.24 -12.97
N PRO A 4 -6.96 21.92 -12.11
CA PRO A 4 -6.47 23.00 -11.26
C PRO A 4 -5.29 22.54 -10.39
N GLU A 5 -4.37 23.46 -10.08
CA GLU A 5 -3.14 23.15 -9.34
C GLU A 5 -3.44 22.69 -7.91
N GLU A 6 -4.48 23.23 -7.29
CA GLU A 6 -4.92 22.90 -5.94
C GLU A 6 -5.37 21.44 -5.81
N ILE A 7 -5.92 20.88 -6.91
CA ILE A 7 -6.30 19.47 -6.99
C ILE A 7 -5.07 18.64 -7.34
N ARG A 8 -4.33 19.05 -8.38
CA ARG A 8 -3.18 18.29 -8.90
C ARG A 8 -2.10 18.08 -7.84
N SER A 9 -1.84 19.08 -6.99
CA SER A 9 -0.84 19.02 -5.92
C SER A 9 -1.19 18.03 -4.79
N ARG A 10 -2.40 17.48 -4.77
CA ARG A 10 -2.88 16.55 -3.74
C ARG A 10 -3.23 15.16 -4.25
N ILE A 11 -3.26 14.97 -5.57
CA ILE A 11 -3.59 13.67 -6.16
C ILE A 11 -2.44 12.70 -5.95
N VAL A 12 -2.79 11.52 -5.48
CA VAL A 12 -1.98 10.30 -5.50
C VAL A 12 -2.73 9.24 -6.30
N LEU A 13 -2.01 8.24 -6.80
CA LEU A 13 -2.60 7.07 -7.44
C LEU A 13 -2.13 5.79 -6.75
N GLU A 14 -2.95 4.76 -6.79
CA GLU A 14 -2.75 3.51 -6.09
C GLU A 14 -2.90 2.33 -7.07
N ASN A 15 -2.17 1.24 -6.84
CA ASN A 15 -2.35 0.00 -7.57
C ASN A 15 -3.61 -0.75 -7.11
N ASP A 16 -4.25 -1.48 -8.01
CA ASP A 16 -5.48 -2.20 -7.70
C ASP A 16 -5.46 -3.65 -8.23
N GLU A 17 -6.39 -4.47 -7.77
CA GLU A 17 -6.44 -5.90 -8.07
C GLU A 17 -7.14 -6.24 -9.40
N TYR A 18 -7.64 -5.25 -10.13
CA TYR A 18 -8.39 -5.40 -11.38
C TYR A 18 -7.74 -4.70 -12.57
N ALA A 19 -7.59 -3.38 -12.51
CA ALA A 19 -7.24 -2.54 -13.65
C ALA A 19 -5.72 -2.38 -13.78
N TYR A 20 -5.03 -1.88 -12.75
CA TYR A 20 -3.62 -1.51 -12.84
C TYR A 20 -2.76 -2.19 -11.77
N SER A 21 -1.75 -2.93 -12.23
CA SER A 21 -0.67 -3.44 -11.38
C SER A 21 0.14 -2.32 -10.77
N SER A 22 0.95 -2.67 -9.77
CA SER A 22 1.97 -1.77 -9.22
C SER A 22 2.91 -1.25 -10.31
N ASP A 23 3.33 -2.07 -11.27
CA ASP A 23 4.20 -1.64 -12.37
C ASP A 23 3.50 -0.70 -13.35
N GLU A 24 2.23 -0.98 -13.71
CA GLU A 24 1.45 -0.14 -14.62
C GLU A 24 1.14 1.22 -14.00
N ILE A 25 0.70 1.26 -12.74
CA ILE A 25 0.40 2.53 -12.07
C ILE A 25 1.69 3.33 -11.81
N LEU A 26 2.81 2.65 -11.54
CA LEU A 26 4.11 3.29 -11.38
C LEU A 26 4.57 4.01 -12.65
N ASP A 27 4.39 3.43 -13.84
CA ASP A 27 4.68 4.12 -15.12
C ASP A 27 3.83 5.39 -15.26
N ILE A 28 2.53 5.29 -14.96
CA ILE A 28 1.60 6.42 -15.01
C ILE A 28 2.05 7.52 -14.04
N CYS A 29 2.35 7.17 -12.80
CA CYS A 29 2.82 8.09 -11.77
C CYS A 29 4.09 8.84 -12.19
N ARG A 30 5.07 8.12 -12.75
CA ARG A 30 6.31 8.72 -13.27
C ARG A 30 6.06 9.71 -14.40
N ARG A 31 5.19 9.36 -15.34
CA ARG A 31 4.86 10.22 -16.50
C ARG A 31 4.04 11.44 -16.12
N ALA A 32 3.07 11.28 -15.22
CA ALA A 32 2.23 12.37 -14.73
C ALA A 32 2.91 13.22 -13.65
N ARG A 33 4.01 12.71 -13.05
CA ARG A 33 4.70 13.28 -11.88
C ARG A 33 3.75 13.41 -10.69
N VAL A 34 3.02 12.33 -10.41
CA VAL A 34 2.14 12.21 -9.24
C VAL A 34 2.69 11.09 -8.34
N PRO A 35 2.56 11.21 -7.00
CA PRO A 35 2.99 10.16 -6.11
C PRO A 35 2.14 8.89 -6.27
N MET A 36 2.79 7.76 -6.08
CA MET A 36 2.18 6.45 -5.99
C MET A 36 2.04 6.06 -4.51
N VAL A 37 0.83 5.73 -4.09
CA VAL A 37 0.58 4.93 -2.89
C VAL A 37 0.67 3.47 -3.31
N PHE A 38 1.46 2.69 -2.58
CA PHE A 38 1.52 1.25 -2.80
C PHE A 38 0.62 0.55 -1.79
N ASP A 39 -0.31 -0.26 -2.29
CA ASP A 39 -1.10 -1.19 -1.49
C ASP A 39 -0.60 -2.61 -1.70
N ALA A 40 -0.14 -3.22 -0.60
CA ALA A 40 0.41 -4.56 -0.66
C ALA A 40 -0.67 -5.62 -0.88
N HIS A 41 -1.89 -5.45 -0.35
CA HIS A 41 -2.97 -6.43 -0.48
C HIS A 41 -3.54 -6.51 -1.89
N HIS A 42 -3.73 -5.36 -2.54
CA HIS A 42 -4.08 -5.29 -3.96
C HIS A 42 -3.03 -5.98 -4.82
N HIS A 43 -1.74 -5.80 -4.50
CA HIS A 43 -0.64 -6.48 -5.18
C HIS A 43 -0.68 -8.00 -4.98
N ILE A 44 -0.92 -8.48 -3.75
CA ILE A 44 -1.14 -9.91 -3.46
C ILE A 44 -2.28 -10.47 -4.30
N CYS A 45 -3.42 -9.78 -4.32
CA CYS A 45 -4.61 -10.25 -5.02
C CYS A 45 -4.42 -10.27 -6.54
N ARG A 46 -3.70 -9.29 -7.09
CA ARG A 46 -3.43 -9.20 -8.53
C ARG A 46 -2.44 -10.25 -8.99
N GLU A 47 -1.31 -10.35 -8.30
CA GLU A 47 -0.21 -11.25 -8.68
C GLU A 47 -0.42 -12.68 -8.18
N ASN A 48 -1.54 -12.95 -7.48
CA ASN A 48 -1.92 -14.24 -6.92
C ASN A 48 -0.80 -14.83 -6.03
N LEU A 49 -0.29 -13.99 -5.13
CA LEU A 49 0.77 -14.35 -4.19
C LEU A 49 0.19 -14.99 -2.92
N GLU A 50 0.97 -15.86 -2.29
CA GLU A 50 0.54 -16.58 -1.08
C GLU A 50 0.96 -15.87 0.22
N ASP A 51 1.95 -14.98 0.15
CA ASP A 51 2.48 -14.21 1.27
C ASP A 51 3.13 -12.88 0.82
N TYR A 52 3.62 -12.08 1.76
CA TYR A 52 4.35 -10.82 1.50
C TYR A 52 5.87 -11.01 1.28
N ASN A 53 6.40 -12.24 1.23
CA ASN A 53 7.84 -12.48 1.12
C ASN A 53 8.35 -12.42 -0.33
N ASN A 54 7.45 -12.30 -1.31
CA ASN A 54 7.85 -12.14 -2.70
C ASN A 54 8.61 -10.82 -2.90
N GLU A 55 9.73 -10.88 -3.64
CA GLU A 55 10.57 -9.71 -3.94
C GLU A 55 9.80 -8.55 -4.60
N SER A 56 8.70 -8.84 -5.31
CA SER A 56 7.86 -7.82 -5.93
C SER A 56 7.28 -6.83 -4.92
N ILE A 57 7.03 -7.27 -3.68
CA ILE A 57 6.50 -6.42 -2.61
C ILE A 57 7.51 -5.34 -2.23
N GLU A 58 8.75 -5.75 -1.95
CA GLU A 58 9.83 -4.84 -1.61
C GLU A 58 10.19 -3.93 -2.80
N ASN A 59 10.25 -4.49 -4.01
CA ASN A 59 10.54 -3.73 -5.23
C ASN A 59 9.48 -2.65 -5.48
N ALA A 60 8.20 -2.99 -5.37
CA ALA A 60 7.09 -2.05 -5.55
C ALA A 60 7.10 -0.96 -4.47
N PHE A 61 7.32 -1.32 -3.20
CA PHE A 61 7.44 -0.38 -2.09
C PHE A 61 8.53 0.69 -2.35
N TRP A 62 9.75 0.25 -2.67
CA TRP A 62 10.86 1.18 -2.91
C TRP A 62 10.70 1.97 -4.21
N ALA A 63 10.08 1.39 -5.23
CA ALA A 63 9.79 2.09 -6.47
C ALA A 63 8.72 3.17 -6.29
N ALA A 64 7.66 2.88 -5.53
CA ALA A 64 6.62 3.85 -5.16
C ALA A 64 7.24 5.00 -4.36
N ARG A 65 8.12 4.73 -3.39
CA ARG A 65 8.82 5.78 -2.61
C ARG A 65 9.52 6.82 -3.49
N LYS A 66 10.13 6.39 -4.60
CA LYS A 66 10.84 7.28 -5.54
C LYS A 66 9.92 8.23 -6.31
N THR A 67 8.60 8.02 -6.28
CA THR A 67 7.62 8.92 -6.91
C THR A 67 7.26 10.11 -6.02
N TRP A 68 7.55 10.03 -4.71
CA TRP A 68 7.31 11.11 -3.76
C TRP A 68 8.46 12.12 -3.82
N ALA A 69 8.13 13.40 -3.99
CA ALA A 69 9.14 14.47 -3.99
C ALA A 69 9.91 14.54 -2.65
N ASN A 70 9.23 14.22 -1.54
CA ASN A 70 9.85 13.95 -0.26
C ASN A 70 9.56 12.49 0.14
N PRO A 71 10.57 11.60 0.15
CA PRO A 71 10.43 10.20 0.57
C PRO A 71 9.89 9.99 1.99
N ASP A 72 9.97 10.98 2.87
CA ASP A 72 9.43 10.93 4.25
C ASP A 72 7.92 11.16 4.31
N LEU A 73 7.31 11.54 3.18
CA LEU A 73 5.86 11.66 3.03
C LEU A 73 5.23 10.44 2.35
N GLN A 74 6.01 9.39 2.07
CA GLN A 74 5.47 8.17 1.49
C GLN A 74 4.34 7.62 2.38
N LEU A 75 3.20 7.39 1.75
CA LEU A 75 2.07 6.66 2.31
C LEU A 75 1.96 5.29 1.61
N VAL A 76 1.70 4.26 2.40
CA VAL A 76 1.34 2.92 1.92
C VAL A 76 0.03 2.48 2.55
N HIS A 77 -0.70 1.62 1.87
CA HIS A 77 -1.94 1.02 2.37
C HIS A 77 -1.73 -0.46 2.70
N ILE A 78 -2.44 -0.93 3.71
CA ILE A 78 -2.47 -2.35 4.08
C ILE A 78 -3.88 -2.82 4.43
N SER A 79 -4.19 -3.97 3.85
CA SER A 79 -5.33 -4.82 4.18
C SER A 79 -4.86 -6.28 4.28
N ASN A 80 -5.69 -7.15 4.87
CA ASN A 80 -5.53 -8.60 4.73
C ASN A 80 -6.87 -9.18 4.25
N GLY A 81 -6.82 -10.34 3.59
CA GLY A 81 -8.03 -11.02 3.14
C GLY A 81 -8.81 -11.68 4.29
N ARG A 82 -10.14 -11.73 4.17
CA ARG A 82 -11.05 -12.23 5.21
C ARG A 82 -10.91 -13.73 5.46
N GLU A 83 -10.98 -14.55 4.40
CA GLU A 83 -10.95 -16.01 4.53
C GLU A 83 -9.63 -16.65 4.09
N LYS A 84 -8.96 -16.02 3.12
CA LYS A 84 -7.67 -16.43 2.57
C LYS A 84 -6.81 -15.21 2.30
N PHE A 85 -5.51 -15.40 2.15
CA PHE A 85 -4.56 -14.29 2.02
C PHE A 85 -4.89 -13.33 0.87
N GLY A 86 -5.15 -13.87 -0.34
CA GLY A 86 -5.62 -13.09 -1.50
C GLY A 86 -7.14 -12.94 -1.60
N ASP A 87 -7.87 -12.93 -0.49
CA ASP A 87 -9.30 -12.58 -0.49
C ASP A 87 -9.45 -11.06 -0.62
N ARG A 88 -10.25 -10.62 -1.59
CA ARG A 88 -10.50 -9.19 -1.83
C ARG A 88 -11.38 -8.57 -0.74
N ALA A 89 -12.18 -9.38 -0.04
CA ALA A 89 -12.91 -8.88 1.10
C ALA A 89 -11.94 -8.64 2.26
N HIS A 90 -11.85 -7.40 2.74
CA HIS A 90 -10.96 -7.07 3.86
C HIS A 90 -11.40 -7.79 5.14
N SER A 91 -10.41 -8.26 5.89
CA SER A 91 -10.56 -8.80 7.24
C SER A 91 -10.96 -7.73 8.25
N ASP A 92 -11.36 -8.17 9.43
CA ASP A 92 -11.73 -7.25 10.51
C ASP A 92 -10.49 -6.56 11.12
N LEU A 93 -9.35 -7.24 11.11
CA LEU A 93 -8.06 -6.82 11.68
C LEU A 93 -6.91 -7.19 10.74
N ILE A 94 -5.74 -6.58 10.96
CA ILE A 94 -4.50 -6.97 10.28
C ILE A 94 -3.77 -8.02 11.12
N PHE A 95 -3.40 -9.13 10.48
CA PHE A 95 -2.72 -10.27 11.08
C PHE A 95 -1.31 -10.48 10.51
N THR A 96 -1.05 -9.97 9.31
CA THR A 96 0.25 -10.10 8.65
C THR A 96 0.60 -8.78 7.99
N MET A 97 1.87 -8.40 8.09
CA MET A 97 2.42 -7.16 7.56
C MET A 97 3.61 -7.49 6.64
N PRO A 98 3.83 -6.74 5.55
CA PRO A 98 5.09 -6.80 4.83
C PRO A 98 6.23 -6.31 5.72
N GLU A 99 7.34 -7.05 5.80
CA GLU A 99 8.51 -6.61 6.59
C GLU A 99 9.09 -5.28 6.10
N VAL A 100 9.03 -5.02 4.78
CA VAL A 100 9.49 -3.74 4.21
C VAL A 100 8.69 -2.53 4.73
N PHE A 101 7.46 -2.74 5.25
CA PHE A 101 6.66 -1.65 5.82
C PHE A 101 7.24 -1.12 7.14
N ARG A 102 8.22 -1.79 7.76
CA ARG A 102 9.03 -1.23 8.86
C ARG A 102 9.76 0.06 8.47
N PHE A 103 10.00 0.26 7.16
CA PHE A 103 10.63 1.45 6.62
C PHE A 103 9.63 2.48 6.08
N ALA A 104 8.32 2.20 6.14
CA ALA A 104 7.28 3.12 5.70
C ALA A 104 7.13 4.27 6.72
N PRO A 105 7.17 5.54 6.30
CA PRO A 105 6.92 6.66 7.20
C PRO A 105 5.46 6.71 7.69
N TRP A 106 4.52 6.41 6.79
CA TRP A 106 3.09 6.43 7.05
C TRP A 106 2.43 5.18 6.48
N ILE A 107 1.58 4.54 7.29
CA ILE A 107 0.80 3.36 6.91
C ILE A 107 -0.68 3.66 7.20
N GLU A 108 -1.52 3.59 6.17
CA GLU A 108 -2.97 3.58 6.31
C GLU A 108 -3.47 2.15 6.47
N VAL A 109 -4.29 1.92 7.50
CA VAL A 109 -4.79 0.59 7.86
C VAL A 109 -6.25 0.49 7.43
N GLU A 110 -6.52 -0.37 6.45
CA GLU A 110 -7.83 -0.51 5.82
C GLU A 110 -8.58 -1.77 6.29
N ALA A 111 -8.80 -1.86 7.60
CA ALA A 111 -9.51 -2.99 8.22
C ALA A 111 -10.91 -2.58 8.70
N LYS A 112 -11.87 -3.53 8.75
CA LYS A 112 -13.27 -3.21 9.13
C LYS A 112 -13.41 -2.68 10.55
N HIS A 113 -12.57 -3.13 11.49
CA HIS A 113 -12.58 -2.65 12.87
C HIS A 113 -11.71 -1.41 13.11
N LYS A 114 -11.18 -0.77 12.06
CA LYS A 114 -10.59 0.57 12.11
C LYS A 114 -9.57 0.76 13.25
N GLU A 115 -9.86 1.59 14.25
CA GLU A 115 -8.98 1.92 15.36
C GLU A 115 -8.55 0.69 16.19
N ILE A 116 -9.39 -0.35 16.26
CA ILE A 116 -9.05 -1.59 16.96
C ILE A 116 -7.92 -2.33 16.23
N ALA A 117 -7.91 -2.29 14.90
CA ALA A 117 -6.82 -2.86 14.10
C ALA A 117 -5.51 -2.10 14.30
N ILE A 118 -5.58 -0.76 14.39
CA ILE A 118 -4.41 0.09 14.66
C ILE A 118 -3.83 -0.23 16.05
N VAL A 119 -4.66 -0.29 17.09
CA VAL A 119 -4.21 -0.62 18.46
C VAL A 119 -3.55 -2.00 18.51
N LYS A 120 -4.12 -2.99 17.82
CA LYS A 120 -3.51 -4.33 17.71
C LYS A 120 -2.12 -4.26 17.08
N LEU A 121 -1.96 -3.53 15.96
CA LEU A 121 -0.67 -3.39 15.29
C LEU A 121 0.37 -2.66 16.16
N GLN A 122 -0.05 -1.65 16.92
CA GLN A 122 0.85 -0.97 17.87
C GLN A 122 1.41 -1.96 18.90
N ASN A 123 0.55 -2.75 19.53
CA ASN A 123 0.95 -3.69 20.59
C ASN A 123 1.71 -4.91 20.07
N GLU A 124 1.37 -5.41 18.88
CA GLU A 124 1.86 -6.72 18.43
C GLU A 124 2.91 -6.66 17.32
N TRP A 125 2.89 -5.61 16.50
CA TRP A 125 3.82 -5.45 15.40
C TRP A 125 4.86 -4.38 15.74
N LEU A 126 4.46 -3.15 16.10
CA LEU A 126 5.42 -2.06 16.37
C LEU A 126 6.29 -2.29 17.62
N GLU A 127 5.74 -2.86 18.70
CA GLU A 127 6.48 -3.11 19.94
C GLU A 127 7.44 -4.30 19.87
N LYS A 128 7.28 -5.21 18.89
CA LYS A 128 8.23 -6.30 18.64
C LYS A 128 9.42 -5.78 17.83
N ASN A 129 10.37 -5.18 18.53
CA ASN A 129 11.76 -5.01 18.06
C ASN A 129 12.69 -5.87 18.91
#